data_AF-A0AAD6MEN0-F1
#
_entry.id   AF-A0AAD6MEN0-F1
#
_cell.length_a   1.000
_cell.length_b   1.000
_cell.length_c   1.000
_cell.angle_alpha   90.00
_cell.angle_beta   90.00
_cell.angle_gamma   90.00
#
_symmetry.space_group_name_H-M   'P 1'
#
loop_
_entity.id
_entity.type
_entity.pdbx_description
1 polymer ?
#
loop_
_entity_poly.entity_id
_entity_poly.type
_entity_poly.pdbx_seq_one_letter_code
_entity_poly.pdbx_strand_id
1 'polypeptide(L)'
;MVLVKFLERNCRRGRFCPSKLKGKRVIELGAGCGVAGFGMALLGCDVTATDQIEVLPLLMRNAERNTSRIMQKDSSSDSFGSIQVAELDWGNEDHIRAVDPPFDYIIGTDVVYAEHLLEPLLQTLLALSGPKTTILLGYEIRSTNVHERMLEMWKKNFEVKTVPKAKMDSNYQHPSIQLYIMGLKPPAGIIGNRISELEQQTDEVEMVDKILKDDENGGSSNTKNRLEDCSSEKVHEDCELAMKIPNGKLTDWEARRLGSMTARLLQDVKIT
;
A
#
# COMPACT_ATOMS: atom_id res chain seq x y z
N MET A 1 0.91 -13.11 -7.41
CA MET A 1 1.00 -11.99 -8.39
C MET A 1 -0.10 -10.94 -8.28
N VAL A 2 -1.36 -11.28 -7.99
CA VAL A 2 -2.50 -10.33 -7.94
C VAL A 2 -2.21 -9.09 -7.06
N LEU A 3 -1.71 -9.30 -5.84
CA LEU A 3 -1.38 -8.20 -4.92
C LEU A 3 -0.36 -7.22 -5.52
N VAL A 4 0.69 -7.74 -6.17
CA VAL A 4 1.74 -6.88 -6.69
C VAL A 4 1.28 -6.09 -7.91
N LYS A 5 0.45 -6.69 -8.75
CA LYS A 5 -0.18 -5.99 -9.87
C LYS A 5 -1.21 -4.95 -9.42
N PHE A 6 -1.89 -5.21 -8.31
CA PHE A 6 -2.69 -4.19 -7.64
C PHE A 6 -1.81 -3.01 -7.17
N LEU A 7 -0.67 -3.27 -6.52
CA LEU A 7 0.25 -2.21 -6.09
C LEU A 7 0.78 -1.40 -7.29
N GLU A 8 1.24 -2.07 -8.35
CA GLU A 8 1.72 -1.44 -9.58
C GLU A 8 0.66 -0.52 -10.20
N ARG A 9 -0.58 -0.99 -10.33
CA ARG A 9 -1.69 -0.20 -10.88
C ARG A 9 -2.03 1.03 -10.03
N ASN A 10 -1.88 0.94 -8.72
CA ASN A 10 -2.33 1.96 -7.76
C ASN A 10 -1.18 2.81 -7.20
N CYS A 11 0.06 2.65 -7.68
CA CYS A 11 1.23 3.38 -7.16
C CYS A 11 1.36 4.83 -7.67
N ARG A 12 0.59 5.26 -8.67
CA ARG A 12 0.76 6.62 -9.23
C ARG A 12 0.36 7.73 -8.26
N ARG A 13 -0.69 7.51 -7.46
CA ARG A 13 -1.27 8.50 -6.55
C ARG A 13 -1.88 7.80 -5.33
N GLY A 14 -2.30 8.59 -4.35
CA GLY A 14 -3.02 8.05 -3.19
C GLY A 14 -2.05 7.55 -2.12
N ARG A 15 -2.33 6.40 -1.53
CA ARG A 15 -1.58 5.89 -0.36
C ARG A 15 -0.42 4.97 -0.71
N PHE A 16 -0.40 4.43 -1.92
CA PHE A 16 0.64 3.51 -2.40
C PHE A 16 1.66 4.19 -3.30
N CYS A 17 1.66 5.54 -3.34
CA CYS A 17 2.65 6.25 -4.14
C CYS A 17 4.03 6.22 -3.46
N PRO A 18 5.14 6.13 -4.23
CA PRO A 18 6.44 5.93 -3.61
C PRO A 18 6.84 7.08 -2.67
N SER A 19 6.39 8.31 -2.90
CA SER A 19 6.63 9.44 -1.99
C SER A 19 6.02 9.27 -0.59
N LYS A 20 5.01 8.40 -0.43
CA LYS A 20 4.40 8.06 0.87
C LYS A 20 4.86 6.73 1.43
N LEU A 21 5.43 5.87 0.58
CA LEU A 21 5.92 4.54 0.93
C LEU A 21 7.43 4.52 1.21
N LYS A 22 8.19 5.48 0.71
CA LYS A 22 9.64 5.56 0.92
C LYS A 22 9.98 5.53 2.41
N GLY A 23 10.83 4.58 2.80
CA GLY A 23 11.27 4.37 4.19
C GLY A 23 10.19 3.81 5.14
N LYS A 24 9.03 3.38 4.62
CA LYS A 24 8.01 2.73 5.43
C LYS A 24 8.43 1.31 5.79
N ARG A 25 8.26 0.94 7.06
CA ARG A 25 8.55 -0.41 7.54
C ARG A 25 7.42 -1.35 7.13
N VAL A 26 7.75 -2.37 6.38
CA VAL A 26 6.81 -3.38 5.89
C VAL A 26 7.26 -4.75 6.39
N ILE A 27 6.32 -5.54 6.88
CA ILE A 27 6.55 -6.97 7.14
C ILE A 27 5.66 -7.81 6.22
N GLU A 28 6.25 -8.80 5.55
CA GLU A 28 5.52 -9.80 4.77
C GLU A 28 5.43 -11.10 5.56
N LEU A 29 4.21 -11.56 5.84
CA LEU A 29 3.91 -12.83 6.49
C LEU A 29 3.70 -13.91 5.44
N GLY A 30 4.36 -15.07 5.59
CA GLY A 30 4.26 -16.18 4.65
C GLY A 30 4.77 -15.79 3.26
N ALA A 31 5.98 -15.22 3.22
CA ALA A 31 6.54 -14.63 2.01
C ALA A 31 6.77 -15.64 0.89
N GLY A 32 7.04 -16.91 1.21
CA GLY A 32 7.38 -17.97 0.27
C GLY A 32 8.59 -17.58 -0.57
N CYS A 33 8.33 -17.09 -1.78
CA CYS A 33 9.36 -16.63 -2.71
C CYS A 33 9.70 -15.13 -2.58
N GLY A 34 8.98 -14.38 -1.74
CA GLY A 34 9.24 -12.95 -1.45
C GLY A 34 8.72 -11.98 -2.49
N VAL A 35 7.80 -12.41 -3.37
CA VAL A 35 7.39 -11.61 -4.53
C VAL A 35 6.62 -10.34 -4.13
N ALA A 36 5.74 -10.41 -3.13
CA ALA A 36 5.02 -9.21 -2.69
C ALA A 36 5.90 -8.29 -1.84
N GLY A 37 6.80 -8.83 -1.04
CA GLY A 37 7.87 -8.09 -0.37
C GLY A 37 8.70 -7.28 -1.37
N PHE A 38 9.17 -7.90 -2.46
CA PHE A 38 9.87 -7.18 -3.53
C PHE A 38 9.03 -6.08 -4.15
N GLY A 39 7.73 -6.33 -4.38
CA GLY A 39 6.80 -5.30 -4.85
C GLY A 39 6.78 -4.05 -3.97
N MET A 40 6.83 -4.23 -2.64
CA MET A 40 6.88 -3.12 -1.68
C MET A 40 8.27 -2.46 -1.64
N ALA A 41 9.35 -3.24 -1.70
CA ALA A 41 10.72 -2.71 -1.74
C ALA A 41 10.96 -1.84 -2.98
N LEU A 42 10.40 -2.23 -4.14
CA LEU A 42 10.44 -1.47 -5.39
C LEU A 42 9.66 -0.15 -5.33
N LEU A 43 8.76 0.00 -4.36
CA LEU A 43 8.06 1.24 -4.04
C LEU A 43 8.77 2.08 -2.97
N GLY A 44 9.97 1.67 -2.55
CA GLY A 44 10.83 2.40 -1.63
C GLY A 44 10.71 1.99 -0.15
N CYS A 45 9.96 0.94 0.16
CA CYS A 45 9.77 0.48 1.54
C CYS A 45 10.98 -0.30 2.08
N ASP A 46 11.13 -0.31 3.40
CA ASP A 46 12.05 -1.19 4.12
C ASP A 46 11.31 -2.45 4.56
N VAL A 47 11.59 -3.55 3.87
CA VAL A 47 10.82 -4.79 3.95
C VAL A 47 11.54 -5.83 4.79
N THR A 48 10.83 -6.43 5.73
CA THR A 48 11.21 -7.67 6.41
C THR A 48 10.30 -8.78 5.88
N ALA A 49 10.83 -9.63 5.01
CA ALA A 49 10.10 -10.77 4.46
C ALA A 49 10.26 -11.98 5.39
N THR A 50 9.15 -12.55 5.85
CA THR A 50 9.16 -13.60 6.87
C THR A 50 8.43 -14.86 6.43
N ASP A 51 8.95 -15.98 6.89
CA ASP A 51 8.36 -17.31 6.70
C ASP A 51 8.91 -18.28 7.76
N GLN A 52 8.47 -19.53 7.72
CA GLN A 52 8.98 -20.61 8.58
C GLN A 52 10.42 -20.97 8.18
N ILE A 53 11.18 -21.54 9.12
CA ILE A 53 12.61 -21.82 8.97
C ILE A 53 12.95 -22.63 7.71
N GLU A 54 12.10 -23.57 7.33
CA GLU A 54 12.29 -24.43 6.15
C GLU A 54 12.20 -23.67 4.81
N VAL A 55 11.54 -22.51 4.79
CA VAL A 55 11.37 -21.68 3.59
C VAL A 55 12.51 -20.66 3.45
N LEU A 56 13.18 -20.31 4.55
CA LEU A 56 14.21 -19.26 4.56
C LEU A 56 15.35 -19.47 3.56
N PRO A 57 15.90 -20.69 3.33
CA PRO A 57 16.95 -20.87 2.33
C PRO A 57 16.54 -20.42 0.91
N LEU A 58 15.28 -20.69 0.53
CA LEU A 58 14.73 -20.25 -0.75
C LEU A 58 14.52 -18.73 -0.75
N LEU A 59 13.90 -18.21 0.31
CA LEU A 59 13.55 -16.80 0.42
C LEU A 59 14.81 -15.91 0.43
N MET A 60 15.85 -16.29 1.19
CA MET A 60 17.14 -15.60 1.23
C MET A 60 17.82 -15.59 -0.14
N ARG A 61 17.88 -16.74 -0.82
CA ARG A 61 18.46 -16.83 -2.18
C ARG A 61 17.71 -15.93 -3.16
N ASN A 62 16.38 -15.88 -3.08
CA ASN A 62 15.57 -15.00 -3.92
C ASN A 62 15.80 -13.52 -3.56
N ALA A 63 15.89 -13.19 -2.28
CA ALA A 63 16.18 -11.84 -1.80
C ALA A 63 17.54 -11.34 -2.35
N GLU A 64 18.60 -12.11 -2.15
CA GLU A 64 19.96 -11.77 -2.60
C GLU A 64 20.05 -11.62 -4.12
N ARG A 65 19.52 -12.61 -4.86
CA ARG A 65 19.60 -12.65 -6.32
C ARG A 65 18.89 -11.46 -6.96
N ASN A 66 17.68 -11.14 -6.50
CA ASN A 66 16.88 -10.09 -7.10
C ASN A 66 17.37 -8.70 -6.66
N THR A 67 17.77 -8.51 -5.40
CA THR A 67 18.41 -7.27 -4.96
C THR A 67 19.68 -6.97 -5.76
N SER A 68 20.55 -7.96 -5.96
CA SER A 68 21.78 -7.81 -6.76
C SER A 68 21.48 -7.40 -8.21
N ARG A 69 20.46 -8.02 -8.83
CA ARG A 69 20.05 -7.69 -10.21
C ARG A 69 19.47 -6.28 -10.34
N ILE A 70 18.69 -5.84 -9.34
CA ILE A 70 18.10 -4.51 -9.31
C ILE A 70 19.22 -3.47 -9.21
N MET A 71 20.15 -3.66 -8.28
CA MET A 71 21.30 -2.78 -8.06
C MET A 71 22.20 -2.66 -9.30
N GLN A 72 22.39 -3.75 -10.06
CA GLN A 72 23.18 -3.75 -11.29
C GLN A 72 22.51 -3.02 -12.46
N LYS A 73 21.16 -3.06 -12.54
CA LYS A 73 20.41 -2.47 -13.64
C LYS A 73 20.21 -0.97 -13.49
N ASP A 74 20.23 -0.45 -12.26
CA ASP A 74 19.96 0.96 -12.00
C ASP A 74 20.88 1.49 -10.89
N SER A 75 22.09 1.90 -11.28
CA SER A 75 23.11 2.46 -10.37
C SER A 75 22.65 3.75 -9.66
N SER A 76 21.50 4.31 -10.06
CA SER A 76 20.86 5.51 -9.51
C SER A 76 19.75 5.20 -8.49
N SER A 77 19.81 4.04 -7.81
CA SER A 77 18.77 3.39 -7.00
C SER A 77 18.24 4.16 -5.77
N ASP A 78 17.97 5.47 -5.87
CA ASP A 78 17.34 6.29 -4.83
C ASP A 78 15.88 5.90 -4.54
N SER A 79 15.32 4.97 -5.32
CA SER A 79 13.91 4.58 -5.28
C SER A 79 13.63 3.16 -4.81
N PHE A 80 14.60 2.25 -4.86
CA PHE A 80 14.47 0.93 -4.24
C PHE A 80 14.72 1.11 -2.75
N GLY A 81 13.86 0.52 -1.91
CA GLY A 81 14.07 0.49 -0.47
C GLY A 81 15.03 -0.63 -0.09
N SER A 82 14.65 -1.45 0.88
CA SER A 82 15.43 -2.59 1.32
C SER A 82 14.55 -3.83 1.46
N ILE A 83 15.17 -5.01 1.39
CA ILE A 83 14.52 -6.27 1.73
C ILE A 83 15.49 -7.14 2.52
N GLN A 84 15.09 -7.51 3.72
CA GLN A 84 15.77 -8.48 4.57
C GLN A 84 14.84 -9.65 4.86
N VAL A 85 15.42 -10.78 5.26
CA VAL A 85 14.70 -12.03 5.52
C VAL A 85 14.83 -12.39 7.00
N ALA A 86 13.74 -12.83 7.62
CA ALA A 86 13.73 -13.29 9.01
C ALA A 86 12.75 -14.46 9.19
N GLU A 87 12.99 -15.28 10.21
CA GLU A 87 12.06 -16.33 10.63
C GLU A 87 10.84 -15.73 11.32
N LEU A 88 9.63 -16.20 11.00
CA LEU A 88 8.43 -15.88 11.77
C LEU A 88 7.35 -16.96 11.63
N ASP A 89 7.33 -17.87 12.60
CA ASP A 89 6.17 -18.70 12.91
C ASP A 89 5.05 -17.86 13.55
N TRP A 90 3.84 -17.97 13.01
CA TRP A 90 2.70 -17.22 13.53
C TRP A 90 2.36 -17.63 14.97
N GLY A 91 2.13 -16.64 15.82
CA GLY A 91 1.86 -16.83 17.25
C GLY A 91 3.13 -17.04 18.10
N ASN A 92 4.31 -17.17 17.49
CA ASN A 92 5.56 -17.25 18.23
C ASN A 92 6.00 -15.86 18.72
N GLU A 93 5.91 -15.64 20.03
CA GLU A 93 6.23 -14.34 20.63
C GLU A 93 7.71 -13.94 20.50
N ASP A 94 8.64 -14.90 20.54
CA ASP A 94 10.06 -14.62 20.38
C ASP A 94 10.36 -14.12 18.97
N HIS A 95 9.80 -14.78 17.96
CA HIS A 95 9.94 -14.36 16.56
C HIS A 95 9.30 -12.98 16.31
N ILE A 96 8.12 -12.75 16.88
CA ILE A 96 7.44 -11.45 16.80
C ILE A 96 8.28 -10.35 17.46
N ARG A 97 8.88 -10.61 18.63
CA ARG A 97 9.78 -9.64 19.28
C ARG A 97 11.03 -9.37 18.46
N ALA A 98 11.60 -10.39 17.82
CA ALA A 98 12.84 -10.28 17.06
C ALA A 98 12.72 -9.37 15.82
N VAL A 99 11.52 -9.24 15.24
CA VAL A 99 11.27 -8.33 14.10
C VAL A 99 10.93 -6.89 14.51
N ASP A 100 10.93 -6.59 15.82
CA ASP A 100 10.81 -5.24 16.39
C ASP A 100 9.56 -4.46 15.91
N PRO A 101 8.33 -4.92 16.20
CA PRO A 101 7.11 -4.20 15.85
C PRO A 101 7.01 -2.83 16.57
N PRO A 102 6.19 -1.88 16.09
CA PRO A 102 5.16 -2.03 15.05
C PRO A 102 5.66 -1.73 13.63
N PHE A 103 4.90 -2.23 12.64
CA PHE A 103 5.12 -1.97 11.22
C PHE A 103 4.12 -0.96 10.66
N ASP A 104 4.54 -0.15 9.68
CA ASP A 104 3.61 0.74 8.96
C ASP A 104 2.63 -0.08 8.09
N TYR A 105 3.13 -1.15 7.47
CA TYR A 105 2.33 -2.08 6.69
C TYR A 105 2.64 -3.53 7.06
N ILE A 106 1.60 -4.35 7.11
CA ILE A 106 1.71 -5.81 7.16
C ILE A 106 1.10 -6.33 5.87
N ILE A 107 1.83 -7.16 5.14
CA ILE A 107 1.36 -7.77 3.89
C ILE A 107 1.43 -9.29 3.98
N GLY A 108 0.66 -9.97 3.12
CA GLY A 108 0.70 -11.42 3.01
C GLY A 108 -0.19 -11.88 1.86
N THR A 109 0.22 -12.93 1.16
CA THR A 109 -0.57 -13.55 0.10
C THR A 109 -0.75 -15.02 0.37
N ASP A 110 -1.98 -15.51 0.30
CA ASP A 110 -2.33 -16.91 0.56
C ASP A 110 -1.98 -17.41 1.97
N VAL A 111 -1.98 -16.50 2.94
CA VAL A 111 -1.68 -16.79 4.36
C VAL A 111 -2.79 -17.59 5.08
N VAL A 112 -3.99 -17.66 4.52
CA VAL A 112 -5.09 -18.44 5.10
C VAL A 112 -5.37 -19.63 4.21
N TYR A 113 -5.05 -20.84 4.68
CA TYR A 113 -5.34 -22.08 3.96
C TYR A 113 -5.80 -23.23 4.87
N ALA A 114 -5.57 -23.11 6.19
CA ALA A 114 -6.02 -24.07 7.17
C ALA A 114 -6.63 -23.34 8.38
N GLU A 115 -7.71 -23.92 8.93
CA GLU A 115 -8.47 -23.29 10.03
C GLU A 115 -7.64 -23.10 11.31
N HIS A 116 -6.76 -24.05 11.63
CA HIS A 116 -5.90 -23.98 12.82
C HIS A 116 -4.90 -22.82 12.78
N LEU A 117 -4.66 -22.22 11.62
CA LEU A 117 -3.75 -21.07 11.45
C LEU A 117 -4.45 -19.73 11.67
N LEU A 118 -5.78 -19.68 11.74
CA LEU A 118 -6.53 -18.44 11.87
C LEU A 118 -6.20 -17.68 13.17
N GLU A 119 -6.13 -18.39 14.28
CA GLU A 119 -5.85 -17.80 15.59
C GLU A 119 -4.39 -17.34 15.72
N PRO A 120 -3.36 -18.17 15.41
CA PRO A 120 -1.97 -17.71 15.41
C PRO A 120 -1.71 -16.53 14.47
N LEU A 121 -2.32 -16.54 13.27
CA LEU A 121 -2.22 -15.42 12.33
C LEU A 121 -2.85 -14.14 12.89
N LEU A 122 -4.04 -14.24 13.50
CA LEU A 122 -4.70 -13.08 14.11
C LEU A 122 -3.84 -12.47 15.23
N GLN A 123 -3.30 -13.30 16.12
CA GLN A 123 -2.42 -12.86 17.20
C GLN A 123 -1.18 -12.14 16.66
N THR A 124 -0.57 -12.71 15.61
CA THR A 124 0.57 -12.13 14.91
C THR A 124 0.21 -10.77 14.29
N LEU A 125 -0.91 -10.67 13.57
CA LEU A 125 -1.37 -9.41 12.98
C LEU A 125 -1.58 -8.32 14.05
N LEU A 126 -2.16 -8.67 15.19
CA LEU A 126 -2.36 -7.74 16.31
C LEU A 126 -1.03 -7.28 16.91
N ALA A 127 -0.12 -8.21 17.21
CA ALA A 127 1.16 -7.91 17.86
C ALA A 127 2.11 -7.10 16.96
N LEU A 128 2.03 -7.29 15.64
CA LEU A 128 2.82 -6.53 14.67
C LEU A 128 2.24 -5.14 14.37
N SER A 129 0.99 -4.87 14.77
CA SER A 129 0.28 -3.64 14.45
C SER A 129 0.46 -2.56 15.52
N GLY A 130 0.64 -1.33 15.06
CA GLY A 130 0.45 -0.10 15.82
C GLY A 130 -0.79 0.68 15.36
N PRO A 131 -1.10 1.83 15.98
CA PRO A 131 -2.35 2.58 15.73
C PRO A 131 -2.57 3.05 14.29
N LYS A 132 -1.51 3.12 13.48
CA LYS A 132 -1.54 3.57 12.07
C LYS A 132 -1.22 2.46 11.07
N THR A 133 -1.03 1.24 11.53
CA THR A 133 -0.68 0.11 10.67
C THR A 133 -1.78 -0.17 9.66
N THR A 134 -1.38 -0.37 8.40
CA THR A 134 -2.28 -0.83 7.35
C THR A 134 -1.94 -2.25 6.97
N ILE A 135 -2.90 -3.16 7.15
CA ILE A 135 -2.75 -4.56 6.79
C ILE A 135 -3.32 -4.77 5.38
N LEU A 136 -2.56 -5.43 4.51
CA LEU A 136 -2.95 -5.71 3.12
C LEU A 136 -2.76 -7.20 2.81
N LEU A 137 -3.86 -7.95 2.79
CA LEU A 137 -3.83 -9.40 2.58
C LEU A 137 -4.48 -9.79 1.26
N GLY A 138 -3.79 -10.61 0.49
CA GLY A 138 -4.35 -11.35 -0.63
C GLY A 138 -4.77 -12.75 -0.19
N TYR A 139 -6.00 -13.14 -0.49
CA TYR A 139 -6.58 -14.41 -0.08
C TYR A 139 -7.34 -15.07 -1.22
N GLU A 140 -6.97 -16.31 -1.55
CA GLU A 140 -7.79 -17.19 -2.37
C GLU A 140 -8.83 -17.94 -1.51
N ILE A 141 -10.11 -17.76 -1.82
CA ILE A 141 -11.20 -18.51 -1.21
C ILE A 141 -11.16 -19.96 -1.70
N ARG A 142 -10.68 -20.86 -0.84
CA ARG A 142 -10.65 -22.32 -1.09
C ARG A 142 -11.70 -23.08 -0.30
N SER A 143 -12.13 -22.53 0.84
CA SER A 143 -13.19 -23.06 1.69
C SER A 143 -14.06 -21.92 2.21
N THR A 144 -15.37 -22.02 2.03
CA THR A 144 -16.34 -21.02 2.52
C THR A 144 -16.35 -20.95 4.04
N ASN A 145 -16.27 -22.08 4.73
CA ASN A 145 -16.31 -22.12 6.20
C ASN A 145 -15.09 -21.43 6.80
N VAL A 146 -13.89 -21.73 6.28
CA VAL A 146 -12.64 -21.08 6.73
C VAL A 146 -12.68 -19.58 6.43
N HIS A 147 -13.19 -19.22 5.25
CA HIS A 147 -13.34 -17.83 4.84
C HIS A 147 -14.29 -17.03 5.75
N GLU A 148 -15.46 -17.58 6.07
CA GLU A 148 -16.44 -16.95 6.96
C GLU A 148 -15.87 -16.78 8.37
N ARG A 149 -15.26 -17.84 8.91
CA ARG A 149 -14.64 -17.79 10.24
C ARG A 149 -13.52 -16.76 10.32
N MET A 150 -12.67 -16.71 9.31
CA MET A 150 -11.62 -15.70 9.16
C MET A 150 -12.21 -14.28 9.16
N LEU A 151 -13.25 -14.04 8.36
CA LEU A 151 -13.88 -12.72 8.26
C LEU A 151 -14.54 -12.30 9.57
N GLU A 152 -15.17 -13.21 10.30
CA GLU A 152 -15.72 -12.95 11.64
C GLU A 152 -14.62 -12.50 12.60
N MET A 153 -13.51 -13.24 12.64
CA MET A 153 -12.37 -12.94 13.51
C MET A 153 -11.74 -11.60 13.16
N TRP A 154 -11.53 -11.31 11.88
CA TRP A 154 -10.98 -10.03 11.45
C TRP A 154 -11.93 -8.86 11.71
N LYS A 155 -13.22 -9.00 11.42
CA LYS A 155 -14.21 -7.94 11.68
C LYS A 155 -14.40 -7.62 13.16
N LYS A 156 -14.11 -8.55 14.07
CA LYS A 156 -14.12 -8.26 15.51
C LYS A 156 -12.99 -7.32 15.91
N ASN A 157 -11.82 -7.46 15.29
CA ASN A 157 -10.57 -6.79 15.71
C ASN A 157 -10.14 -5.60 14.83
N PHE A 158 -10.54 -5.62 13.55
CA PHE A 158 -10.11 -4.66 12.53
C PHE A 158 -11.29 -4.04 11.77
N GLU A 159 -11.07 -2.84 11.24
CA GLU A 159 -11.89 -2.30 10.16
C GLU A 159 -11.50 -2.98 8.85
N VAL A 160 -12.33 -3.89 8.35
CA VAL A 160 -12.03 -4.70 7.16
C VAL A 160 -12.67 -4.09 5.91
N LYS A 161 -11.87 -3.82 4.87
CA LYS A 161 -12.33 -3.33 3.57
C LYS A 161 -11.86 -4.25 2.44
N THR A 162 -12.79 -4.81 1.67
CA THR A 162 -12.47 -5.55 0.45
C THR A 162 -12.12 -4.58 -0.68
N VAL A 163 -11.03 -4.85 -1.41
CA VAL A 163 -10.64 -4.07 -2.59
C VAL A 163 -11.61 -4.36 -3.74
N PRO A 164 -12.23 -3.34 -4.35
CA PRO A 164 -13.09 -3.54 -5.51
C PRO A 164 -12.32 -4.08 -6.71
N LYS A 165 -12.91 -5.01 -7.48
CA LYS A 165 -12.31 -5.57 -8.70
C LYS A 165 -11.87 -4.49 -9.71
N ALA A 166 -12.60 -3.38 -9.80
CA ALA A 166 -12.23 -2.24 -10.68
C ALA A 166 -10.86 -1.61 -10.35
N LYS A 167 -10.37 -1.78 -9.11
CA LYS A 167 -9.03 -1.35 -8.67
C LYS A 167 -7.94 -2.40 -8.90
N MET A 168 -8.31 -3.63 -9.23
CA MET A 168 -7.39 -4.72 -9.57
C MET A 168 -6.96 -4.61 -11.04
N ASP A 169 -5.87 -5.29 -11.38
CA ASP A 169 -5.44 -5.40 -12.78
C ASP A 169 -6.38 -6.34 -13.57
N SER A 170 -6.67 -6.01 -14.83
CA SER A 170 -7.63 -6.76 -15.63
C SER A 170 -7.16 -8.17 -15.98
N ASN A 171 -5.85 -8.37 -16.11
CA ASN A 171 -5.23 -9.63 -16.47
C ASN A 171 -4.78 -10.42 -15.23
N TYR A 172 -4.61 -9.75 -14.10
CA TYR A 172 -4.18 -10.35 -12.83
C TYR A 172 -5.26 -10.21 -11.77
N GLN A 173 -6.37 -10.90 -12.01
CA GLN A 173 -7.49 -11.04 -11.08
C GLN A 173 -8.12 -12.43 -11.26
N HIS A 174 -8.78 -12.94 -10.23
CA HIS A 174 -9.49 -14.21 -10.29
C HIS A 174 -10.76 -14.11 -9.42
N PRO A 175 -11.89 -14.76 -9.78
CA PRO A 175 -13.12 -14.68 -9.00
C PRO A 175 -12.95 -15.11 -7.53
N SER A 176 -12.08 -16.08 -7.27
CA SER A 176 -11.81 -16.60 -5.92
C SER A 176 -10.76 -15.80 -5.16
N ILE A 177 -10.03 -14.89 -5.80
CA ILE A 177 -8.99 -14.10 -5.12
C ILE A 177 -9.58 -12.76 -4.69
N GLN A 178 -9.48 -12.47 -3.40
CA GLN A 178 -9.83 -11.18 -2.82
C GLN A 178 -8.60 -10.51 -2.22
N LEU A 179 -8.57 -9.17 -2.26
CA LEU A 179 -7.61 -8.38 -1.49
C LEU A 179 -8.36 -7.63 -0.40
N TYR A 180 -7.81 -7.61 0.81
CA TYR A 180 -8.34 -6.89 1.95
C TYR A 180 -7.36 -5.81 2.40
N ILE A 181 -7.91 -4.64 2.72
CA ILE A 181 -7.20 -3.57 3.42
C ILE A 181 -7.84 -3.46 4.80
N MET A 182 -7.03 -3.59 5.85
CA MET A 182 -7.49 -3.53 7.22
C MET A 182 -6.70 -2.51 8.05
N GLY A 183 -7.33 -1.99 9.08
CA GLY A 183 -6.69 -1.18 10.12
C GLY A 183 -7.26 -1.55 11.49
N LEU A 184 -6.51 -1.30 12.56
CA LEU A 184 -7.01 -1.55 13.92
C LEU A 184 -8.29 -0.77 14.18
N LYS A 185 -9.27 -1.41 14.83
CA LYS A 185 -10.44 -0.68 15.34
C LYS A 185 -10.00 0.27 16.46
N PRO A 186 -10.51 1.50 16.49
CA PRO A 186 -10.34 2.35 17.66
C PRO A 186 -10.91 1.64 18.89
N PRO A 187 -10.25 1.71 20.06
CA PRO A 187 -10.86 1.23 21.29
C PRO A 187 -12.21 1.93 21.48
N ALA A 188 -13.21 1.16 21.91
CA ALA A 188 -14.62 1.55 21.93
C ALA A 188 -14.92 2.88 22.69
N GLY A 189 -13.97 3.39 23.48
CA GLY A 189 -14.09 4.66 24.21
C GLY A 189 -13.75 5.94 23.42
N ILE A 190 -13.11 5.88 22.24
CA ILE A 190 -12.72 7.10 21.51
C ILE A 190 -13.87 7.67 20.65
N ILE A 191 -14.80 6.82 20.23
CA ILE A 191 -15.94 7.24 19.40
C ILE A 191 -16.90 8.15 20.21
N GLY A 192 -17.06 7.89 21.52
CA GLY A 192 -17.88 8.72 22.41
C GLY A 192 -17.38 10.16 22.51
N ASN A 193 -16.06 10.35 22.65
CA ASN A 193 -15.48 11.70 22.80
C ASN A 193 -15.45 12.49 21.49
N ARG A 194 -15.27 11.83 20.34
CA ARG A 194 -15.34 12.52 19.03
C ARG A 194 -16.74 12.98 18.67
N ILE A 195 -17.77 12.21 19.04
CA ILE A 195 -19.17 12.61 18.81
C ILE A 195 -19.51 13.82 19.68
N SER A 196 -19.09 13.84 20.95
CA SER A 196 -19.32 15.01 21.82
C SER A 196 -18.56 16.28 21.38
N GLU A 197 -17.35 16.14 20.81
CA GLU A 197 -16.59 17.28 20.27
C GLU A 197 -17.15 17.80 18.94
N LEU A 198 -17.75 16.92 18.12
CA LEU A 198 -18.41 17.29 16.87
C LEU A 198 -19.78 17.93 17.10
N GLU A 199 -20.55 17.45 18.10
CA GLU A 199 -21.85 18.02 18.49
C GLU A 199 -21.70 19.43 19.11
N GLN A 200 -20.61 19.68 19.85
CA GLN A 200 -20.33 21.03 20.37
C GLN A 200 -19.87 22.03 19.29
N GLN A 201 -19.32 21.56 18.17
CA GLN A 201 -18.95 22.43 17.03
C GLN A 201 -20.10 22.72 16.08
N THR A 202 -21.14 21.90 16.05
CA THR A 202 -22.34 22.14 15.21
C THR A 202 -23.26 23.21 15.78
N ASP A 203 -23.26 23.42 17.10
CA ASP A 203 -24.12 24.42 17.76
C ASP A 203 -23.61 25.87 17.60
N GLU A 204 -22.32 26.09 17.30
CA GLU A 204 -21.77 27.43 17.06
C GLU A 204 -21.97 27.95 15.62
N VAL A 205 -22.22 27.06 14.65
CA VAL A 205 -22.35 27.44 13.23
C VAL A 205 -23.79 27.85 12.88
N GLU A 206 -24.80 27.36 13.60
CA GLU A 206 -26.21 27.73 13.35
C GLU A 206 -26.58 29.16 13.78
N MET A 207 -25.71 29.87 14.51
CA MET A 207 -25.99 31.25 14.93
C MET A 207 -25.57 32.30 13.88
N VAL A 208 -24.74 31.94 12.89
CA VAL A 208 -24.13 32.91 11.94
C VAL A 208 -24.91 33.02 10.62
N ASP A 209 -25.71 32.02 10.25
CA ASP A 209 -26.41 31.97 8.94
C ASP A 209 -27.79 32.65 8.91
N LYS A 210 -28.17 33.38 9.97
CA LYS A 210 -29.47 34.10 10.05
C LYS A 210 -29.39 35.61 9.87
N ILE A 211 -28.25 36.16 9.48
CA ILE A 211 -28.12 37.57 9.10
C ILE A 211 -27.54 37.58 7.68
N LEU A 212 -28.15 38.35 6.77
CA LEU A 212 -27.85 38.48 5.34
C LEU A 212 -28.71 37.64 4.38
N LYS A 213 -30.02 37.88 4.41
CA LYS A 213 -30.82 37.93 3.18
C LYS A 213 -31.71 39.16 3.24
N ASP A 214 -31.29 40.23 2.58
CA ASP A 214 -32.18 41.19 1.94
C ASP A 214 -31.40 41.93 0.83
N ASP A 215 -32.15 42.21 -0.23
CA ASP A 215 -31.93 43.11 -1.35
C ASP A 215 -31.26 42.66 -2.67
N GLU A 216 -31.94 43.11 -3.72
CA GLU A 216 -32.02 42.59 -5.07
C GLU A 216 -31.08 43.32 -6.06
N ASN A 217 -31.04 42.71 -7.27
CA ASN A 217 -31.27 43.33 -8.58
C ASN A 217 -30.09 43.90 -9.39
N GLY A 218 -30.06 43.44 -10.65
CA GLY A 218 -29.83 44.32 -11.80
C GLY A 218 -28.62 44.03 -12.70
N GLY A 219 -28.88 43.59 -13.94
CA GLY A 219 -28.28 44.27 -15.11
C GLY A 219 -27.19 43.56 -15.94
N SER A 220 -27.64 42.91 -17.01
CA SER A 220 -27.03 42.62 -18.33
C SER A 220 -25.75 43.37 -18.78
N SER A 221 -24.80 42.67 -19.44
CA SER A 221 -24.47 42.89 -20.87
C SER A 221 -23.29 42.03 -21.39
N ASN A 222 -23.34 41.76 -22.71
CA ASN A 222 -22.46 40.92 -23.54
C ASN A 222 -21.04 41.48 -23.74
N THR A 223 -20.05 40.59 -23.96
CA THR A 223 -19.09 40.72 -25.09
C THR A 223 -18.44 39.37 -25.44
N LYS A 224 -18.43 39.05 -26.74
CA LYS A 224 -17.64 38.01 -27.41
C LYS A 224 -16.19 38.47 -27.58
N ASN A 225 -15.23 37.53 -27.56
CA ASN A 225 -14.26 37.36 -28.66
C ASN A 225 -13.53 36.01 -28.59
N ARG A 226 -13.19 35.53 -29.79
CA ARG A 226 -12.64 34.23 -30.20
C ARG A 226 -11.33 34.52 -30.97
N LEU A 227 -10.37 33.58 -30.97
CA LEU A 227 -9.29 33.29 -31.98
C LEU A 227 -8.19 32.51 -31.22
N GLU A 228 -7.90 31.22 -31.42
CA GLU A 228 -7.40 30.41 -32.56
C GLU A 228 -5.92 30.62 -32.97
N ASP A 229 -5.26 29.48 -33.23
CA ASP A 229 -4.05 29.16 -34.03
C ASP A 229 -2.64 29.14 -33.37
N CYS A 230 -1.63 28.34 -33.78
CA CYS A 230 -1.41 26.95 -34.26
C CYS A 230 0.09 26.78 -34.63
N SER A 231 0.76 25.66 -34.25
CA SER A 231 1.98 25.02 -34.85
C SER A 231 3.29 25.87 -35.01
N SER A 232 4.56 25.40 -35.12
CA SER A 232 5.25 24.12 -35.37
C SER A 232 6.78 24.23 -35.07
N GLU A 233 7.40 23.08 -34.73
CA GLU A 233 8.79 22.55 -34.86
C GLU A 233 10.08 23.41 -35.07
N LYS A 234 11.16 23.17 -34.28
CA LYS A 234 12.37 22.33 -34.61
C LYS A 234 13.58 22.49 -33.64
N VAL A 235 14.07 21.34 -33.14
CA VAL A 235 15.46 20.81 -32.94
C VAL A 235 16.66 21.73 -32.62
N HIS A 236 17.34 21.54 -31.46
CA HIS A 236 18.75 21.07 -31.36
C HIS A 236 19.19 20.81 -29.89
N GLU A 237 19.68 19.58 -29.67
CA GLU A 237 20.85 19.11 -28.91
C GLU A 237 21.44 19.88 -27.69
N ASP A 238 21.65 19.08 -26.65
CA ASP A 238 22.73 19.06 -25.64
C ASP A 238 22.76 19.93 -24.36
N CYS A 239 22.98 19.16 -23.29
CA CYS A 239 23.72 19.39 -22.06
C CYS A 239 23.11 20.19 -20.89
N GLU A 240 23.35 19.59 -19.72
CA GLU A 240 23.25 20.10 -18.35
C GLU A 240 21.86 20.34 -17.76
N LEU A 241 21.52 19.55 -16.74
CA LEU A 241 21.49 20.13 -15.40
C LEU A 241 21.50 19.04 -14.32
N ALA A 242 22.58 18.99 -13.56
CA ALA A 242 22.57 18.44 -12.22
C ALA A 242 21.56 19.24 -11.38
N MET A 243 20.44 18.63 -11.00
CA MET A 243 19.56 19.22 -9.99
C MET A 243 19.55 18.34 -8.75
N LYS A 244 20.22 18.85 -7.71
CA LYS A 244 19.89 18.58 -6.31
C LYS A 244 18.37 18.67 -6.16
N ILE A 245 17.73 17.64 -5.63
CA ILE A 245 16.30 17.73 -5.26
C ILE A 245 16.21 17.92 -3.75
N PRO A 246 15.78 19.11 -3.26
CA PRO A 246 15.30 19.27 -1.90
C PRO A 246 13.89 18.67 -1.79
N ASN A 247 13.62 17.92 -0.71
CA ASN A 247 12.30 17.49 -0.22
C ASN A 247 11.15 17.55 -1.26
N GLY A 248 11.07 16.59 -2.17
CA GLY A 248 10.17 16.66 -3.33
C GLY A 248 9.30 15.42 -3.50
N LYS A 249 7.99 15.62 -3.63
CA LYS A 249 7.08 14.61 -4.19
C LYS A 249 7.62 14.17 -5.56
N LEU A 250 7.68 12.86 -5.80
CA LEU A 250 8.03 12.30 -7.10
C LEU A 250 7.16 12.89 -8.22
N THR A 251 7.82 13.19 -9.32
CA THR A 251 7.20 13.62 -10.57
C THR A 251 6.42 12.47 -11.22
N ASP A 252 5.48 12.82 -12.12
CA ASP A 252 4.67 11.83 -12.82
C ASP A 252 5.51 10.89 -13.71
N TRP A 253 6.66 11.37 -14.21
CA TRP A 253 7.59 10.54 -14.99
C TRP A 253 8.31 9.52 -14.09
N GLU A 254 8.74 9.90 -12.88
CA GLU A 254 9.39 8.98 -11.94
C GLU A 254 8.43 7.91 -11.44
N ALA A 255 7.18 8.28 -11.14
CA ALA A 255 6.16 7.32 -10.74
C ALA A 255 5.85 6.30 -11.86
N ARG A 256 5.81 6.75 -13.13
CA ARG A 256 5.66 5.85 -14.29
C ARG A 256 6.88 4.96 -14.47
N ARG A 257 8.08 5.51 -14.29
CA ARG A 257 9.34 4.75 -14.33
C ARG A 257 9.32 3.67 -13.28
N LEU A 258 8.95 3.99 -12.03
CA LEU A 258 8.90 3.04 -10.92
C LEU A 258 7.84 1.97 -11.06
N GLY A 259 6.62 2.33 -11.48
CA GLY A 259 5.59 1.33 -11.78
C GLY A 259 6.03 0.39 -12.91
N SER A 260 6.60 0.95 -13.99
CA SER A 260 7.13 0.17 -15.12
C SER A 260 8.37 -0.67 -14.75
N MET A 261 9.23 -0.17 -13.86
CA MET A 261 10.38 -0.89 -13.32
C MET A 261 9.91 -2.01 -12.41
N THR A 262 8.96 -1.74 -11.52
CA THR A 262 8.33 -2.76 -10.66
C THR A 262 7.76 -3.87 -11.53
N ALA A 263 6.98 -3.52 -12.56
CA ALA A 263 6.43 -4.46 -13.52
C ALA A 263 7.49 -5.33 -14.21
N ARG A 264 8.57 -4.70 -14.70
CA ARG A 264 9.66 -5.37 -15.44
C ARG A 264 10.52 -6.22 -14.52
N LEU A 265 10.88 -5.70 -13.35
CA LEU A 265 11.71 -6.40 -12.38
C LEU A 265 10.97 -7.60 -11.79
N LEU A 266 9.64 -7.52 -11.61
CA LEU A 266 8.82 -8.67 -11.22
C LEU A 266 8.68 -9.75 -12.30
N GLN A 267 8.70 -9.38 -13.59
CA GLN A 267 8.78 -10.38 -14.66
C GLN A 267 10.12 -11.14 -14.64
N ASP A 268 11.17 -10.48 -14.13
CA ASP A 268 12.52 -11.04 -13.99
C ASP A 268 12.76 -11.74 -12.64
N VAL A 269 11.82 -11.64 -11.69
CA VAL A 269 11.87 -12.42 -10.44
C VAL A 269 11.74 -13.89 -10.80
N LYS A 270 12.87 -14.59 -10.74
CA LYS A 270 12.91 -16.03 -10.95
C LYS A 270 12.52 -16.73 -9.66
N ILE A 271 11.35 -17.33 -9.67
CA ILE A 271 10.88 -18.31 -8.69
C ILE A 271 11.45 -19.67 -9.12
N THR A 272 12.71 -19.96 -8.80
CA THR A 272 13.36 -21.24 -9.13
C THR A 272 14.16 -21.76 -7.96
#